data_AF-A0A8S0XTK8-F1
#
_entry.id   AF-A0A8S0XTK8-F1
#
_cell.length_a   1.000
_cell.length_b   1.000
_cell.length_c   1.000
_cell.angle_alpha   90.00
_cell.angle_beta   90.00
_cell.angle_gamma   90.00
#
_symmetry.space_group_name_H-M   'P 1'
#
loop_
_entity.id
_entity.type
_entity.pdbx_description
1 polymer ?
#
loop_
_entity_poly.entity_id
_entity_poly.type
_entity_poly.pdbx_seq_one_letter_code
_entity_poly.pdbx_strand_id
1 'polypeptide(L)'
;MDPEQKKEREKNQKEFRAILEKYGLTQKQASELITAETGQSVGLRKVRTWLADPQIPSSRNCPAWALTALKRGTKQLKPVD
;
A
#
# COMPACT_ATOMS: atom_id res chain seq x y z
N MET A 1 -7.63 7.33 -18.94
CA MET A 1 -6.59 7.21 -17.89
C MET A 1 -5.26 7.18 -18.63
N ASP A 2 -4.35 8.08 -18.28
CA ASP A 2 -3.07 8.18 -18.97
C ASP A 2 -2.30 6.85 -18.87
N PRO A 3 -1.69 6.33 -19.96
CA PRO A 3 -0.92 5.08 -19.93
C PRO A 3 0.16 5.07 -18.84
N GLU A 4 0.76 6.23 -18.56
CA GLU A 4 1.81 6.40 -17.56
C GLU A 4 1.26 6.24 -16.13
N GLN A 5 0.09 6.82 -15.85
CA GLN A 5 -0.58 6.69 -14.55
C GLN A 5 -1.02 5.25 -14.26
N LYS A 6 -1.42 4.50 -15.31
CA LYS A 6 -1.75 3.08 -15.18
C LYS A 6 -0.50 2.27 -14.79
N LYS A 7 0.62 2.52 -15.45
CA LYS A 7 1.90 1.85 -15.19
C LYS A 7 2.42 2.14 -13.77
N GLU A 8 2.38 3.41 -13.35
CA GLU A 8 2.79 3.81 -12.00
C GLU A 8 1.92 3.14 -10.93
N ARG A 9 0.60 3.12 -11.15
CA ARG A 9 -0.33 2.45 -10.26
C ARG A 9 0.00 0.96 -10.08
N GLU A 10 0.18 0.24 -11.18
CA GLU A 10 0.49 -1.20 -11.14
C GLU A 10 1.81 -1.45 -10.41
N LYS A 11 2.82 -0.61 -10.64
CA LYS A 11 4.10 -0.65 -9.93
C LYS A 11 3.90 -0.46 -8.42
N ASN A 12 3.18 0.59 -8.01
CA ASN A 12 2.95 0.87 -6.60
C ASN A 12 2.14 -0.25 -5.92
N GLN A 13 1.13 -0.80 -6.58
CA GLN A 13 0.36 -1.93 -6.07
C GLN A 13 1.21 -3.19 -5.87
N LYS A 14 2.07 -3.51 -6.84
CA LYS A 14 2.99 -4.66 -6.76
C LYS A 14 3.99 -4.49 -5.63
N GLU A 15 4.63 -3.31 -5.53
CA GLU A 15 5.57 -3.03 -4.44
C GLU A 15 4.90 -3.06 -3.07
N PHE A 16 3.66 -2.55 -2.95
CA PHE A 16 2.92 -2.59 -1.70
C PHE A 16 2.66 -4.04 -1.28
N ARG A 17 2.18 -4.89 -2.19
CA ARG A 17 1.95 -6.33 -1.92
C ARG A 17 3.24 -7.04 -1.53
N ALA A 18 4.33 -6.79 -2.24
CA ALA A 18 5.63 -7.40 -1.94
C ALA A 18 6.11 -7.06 -0.51
N ILE A 19 5.85 -5.84 -0.04
CA ILE A 19 6.15 -5.45 1.34
C ILE A 19 5.25 -6.20 2.34
N LEU A 20 3.95 -6.34 2.03
CA LEU A 20 3.05 -7.12 2.88
C LEU A 20 3.53 -8.56 3.02
N GLU A 21 3.86 -9.21 1.91
CA GLU A 21 4.35 -10.59 1.90
C GLU A 21 5.69 -10.71 2.62
N LYS A 22 6.64 -9.83 2.30
CA LYS A 22 7.99 -9.83 2.89
C LYS A 22 7.97 -9.73 4.41
N TYR A 23 7.05 -8.97 4.99
CA TYR A 23 6.98 -8.74 6.44
C TYR A 23 5.79 -9.44 7.11
N GLY A 24 5.06 -10.30 6.38
CA GLY A 24 3.89 -11.02 6.91
C GLY A 24 2.76 -10.10 7.39
N LEU A 25 2.61 -8.92 6.76
CA LEU A 25 1.66 -7.90 7.18
C LEU A 25 0.29 -8.11 6.55
N THR A 26 -0.75 -8.00 7.38
CA THR A 26 -2.11 -7.84 6.90
C THR A 26 -2.34 -6.40 6.39
N GLN A 27 -3.34 -6.22 5.53
CA GLN A 27 -3.75 -4.88 5.08
C GLN A 27 -4.17 -3.96 6.23
N LYS A 28 -4.66 -4.53 7.34
CA LYS A 28 -5.02 -3.79 8.56
C LYS A 28 -3.76 -3.25 9.25
N GLN A 29 -2.77 -4.11 9.49
CA GLN A 29 -1.50 -3.71 10.09
C GLN A 29 -0.77 -2.67 9.21
N ALA A 30 -0.80 -2.84 7.89
CA ALA A 30 -0.24 -1.85 6.98
C ALA A 30 -0.93 -0.49 7.09
N SER A 31 -2.27 -0.47 7.25
CA SER A 31 -3.03 0.77 7.44
C SER A 31 -2.67 1.47 8.76
N GLU A 32 -2.45 0.70 9.82
CA GLU A 32 -2.01 1.19 11.14
C GLU A 32 -0.58 1.75 11.08
N LEU A 33 0.34 1.02 10.44
CA LEU A 33 1.72 1.47 10.21
C LEU A 33 1.77 2.79 9.41
N ILE A 34 1.03 2.87 8.30
CA ILE A 34 1.00 4.11 7.49
C ILE A 34 0.40 5.27 8.30
N THR A 35 -0.62 5.00 9.11
CA THR A 35 -1.23 6.02 9.97
C THR A 35 -0.24 6.51 11.03
N ALA A 36 0.50 5.60 11.67
CA ALA A 36 1.53 5.94 12.64
C ALA A 36 2.68 6.75 12.02
N GLU A 37 3.11 6.39 10.80
CA GLU A 37 4.23 7.04 10.10
C GLU A 37 3.88 8.43 9.54
N THR A 38 2.62 8.64 9.11
CA THR A 38 2.21 9.89 8.44
C THR A 38 1.41 10.82 9.34
N GLY A 39 0.86 10.32 10.45
CA GLY A 39 -0.15 11.01 11.26
C GLY A 39 -1.51 11.16 10.58
N GLN A 40 -1.66 10.70 9.33
CA GLN A 40 -2.92 10.76 8.60
C GLN A 40 -3.72 9.48 8.83
N SER A 41 -5.01 9.62 9.17
CA SER A 41 -5.90 8.45 9.31
C SER A 41 -6.08 7.72 7.97
N VAL A 42 -5.42 6.57 7.85
CA VAL A 42 -5.55 5.63 6.73
C VAL A 42 -6.24 4.39 7.25
N GLY A 43 -7.54 4.27 6.95
CA GLY A 43 -8.31 3.08 7.30
C GLY A 43 -8.09 1.90 6.35
N LEU A 44 -8.37 0.70 6.83
CA LEU A 44 -8.34 -0.55 6.06
C LEU A 44 -9.06 -0.45 4.69
N ARG A 45 -10.19 0.27 4.62
CA ARG A 45 -10.95 0.44 3.37
C ARG A 45 -10.14 1.19 2.30
N LYS A 46 -9.31 2.17 2.67
CA LYS A 46 -8.42 2.86 1.71
C LYS A 46 -7.35 1.91 1.18
N VAL A 47 -6.72 1.11 2.04
CA VAL A 47 -5.74 0.11 1.60
C VAL A 47 -6.37 -0.91 0.65
N ARG A 48 -7.59 -1.37 0.96
CA ARG A 48 -8.35 -2.25 0.07
C ARG A 48 -8.60 -1.64 -1.30
N THR A 49 -9.02 -0.37 -1.38
CA THR A 49 -9.25 0.27 -2.68
C THR A 49 -7.96 0.51 -3.46
N TRP A 50 -6.84 0.74 -2.79
CA TRP A 50 -5.52 0.84 -3.44
C TRP A 50 -5.07 -0.46 -4.04
N LEU A 51 -5.34 -1.59 -3.38
CA LEU A 51 -4.95 -2.92 -3.83
C LEU A 51 -6.02 -3.62 -4.68
N ALA A 52 -7.22 -3.05 -4.78
CA ALA A 52 -8.30 -3.62 -5.59
C ALA A 52 -7.90 -3.73 -7.07
N ASP A 53 -8.53 -4.69 -7.74
CA ASP A 53 -8.43 -4.85 -9.19
C ASP A 53 -8.81 -3.52 -9.89
N PRO A 54 -8.02 -3.04 -10.86
CA PRO A 54 -8.31 -1.80 -11.57
C PRO A 54 -9.66 -1.77 -12.31
N GLN A 55 -10.25 -2.92 -12.63
CA GLN A 55 -11.57 -3.02 -13.26
C GLN A 55 -12.72 -2.75 -12.29
N ILE A 56 -12.46 -2.81 -10.97
CA ILE A 56 -13.49 -2.55 -9.96
C ILE A 56 -13.75 -1.03 -9.86
N PRO A 57 -15.01 -0.55 -9.88
CA PRO A 57 -15.32 0.88 -9.81
C PRO A 57 -14.82 1.60 -8.55
N SER A 58 -14.74 0.90 -7.43
CA SER A 58 -14.25 1.44 -6.16
C SER A 58 -12.72 1.50 -6.07
N SER A 59 -12.04 1.00 -7.09
CA SER A 59 -10.58 0.89 -7.13
C SER A 59 -9.92 2.25 -7.29
N ARG A 60 -8.86 2.50 -6.52
CA ARG A 60 -8.14 3.77 -6.49
C ARG A 60 -6.66 3.54 -6.73
N ASN A 61 -5.95 4.57 -7.20
CA ASN A 61 -4.50 4.50 -7.34
C ASN A 61 -3.85 4.34 -5.97
N CYS A 62 -2.89 3.41 -5.86
CA CYS A 62 -2.01 3.33 -4.71
C CYS A 62 -1.02 4.50 -4.78
N PRO A 63 -1.08 5.48 -3.86
CA PRO A 63 -0.27 6.66 -3.96
C PRO A 63 1.16 6.39 -3.51
N ALA A 64 2.14 7.04 -4.17
CA ALA A 64 3.56 6.86 -3.88
C ALA A 64 3.93 7.21 -2.42
N TRP A 65 3.24 8.18 -1.81
CA TRP A 65 3.45 8.54 -0.41
C TRP A 65 3.07 7.40 0.55
N ALA A 66 2.01 6.64 0.27
CA ALA A 66 1.58 5.54 1.13
C ALA A 66 2.58 4.38 1.07
N LEU A 67 3.10 4.11 -0.13
CA LEU A 67 4.18 3.14 -0.32
C LEU A 67 5.44 3.57 0.44
N THR A 68 5.79 4.85 0.39
CA THR A 68 6.96 5.40 1.09
C THR A 68 6.79 5.32 2.60
N ALA A 69 5.61 5.63 3.14
CA ALA A 69 5.28 5.49 4.55
C ALA A 69 5.37 4.03 4.99
N LEU A 70 4.80 3.09 4.22
CA LEU A 70 4.87 1.67 4.53
C LEU A 70 6.33 1.16 4.54
N LYS A 71 7.16 1.58 3.57
CA LYS A 71 8.60 1.26 3.54
C LYS A 71 9.34 1.79 4.77
N ARG A 72 8.95 2.94 5.30
CA ARG A 72 9.55 3.51 6.53
C ARG A 72 9.10 2.75 7.77
N GLY A 73 7.80 2.52 7.93
CA GLY A 73 7.24 1.78 9.06
C GLY A 73 7.69 0.33 9.15
N THR A 74 8.10 -0.28 8.02
CA THR A 74 8.63 -1.65 7.97
C THR A 74 10.13 -1.76 8.23
N LYS A 75 10.88 -0.64 8.33
CA LYS A 75 12.34 -0.68 8.53
C LYS A 75 12.77 -1.41 9.80
N GLN A 76 11.94 -1.37 10.84
CA GLN A 76 12.24 -2.01 12.13
C GLN A 76 11.69 -3.44 12.22
N LEU A 77 10.93 -3.89 11.21
CA LEU A 77 10.38 -5.24 11.17
C LEU A 77 11.42 -6.21 10.59
N LYS A 78 11.39 -7.44 11.06
CA LYS A 78 12.16 -8.54 10.46
C LYS A 78 11.33 -9.13 9.31
N PRO A 79 11.94 -9.40 8.14
CA PRO A 79 11.25 -10.13 7.09
C PRO A 79 10.88 -11.54 7.57
N VAL A 80 9.82 -12.09 7.00
CA VAL A 80 9.42 -13.49 7.20
C VAL A 80 10.29 -14.36 6.29
N ASP A 81 10.90 -15.39 6.87
CA ASP A 81 11.73 -16.40 6.18
C ASP A 81 10.88 -17.33 5.29
#